data_AF-A0A3P7MXA5-F1
#
_entry.id   AF-A0A3P7MXA5-F1
#
_cell.length_a   1.000
_cell.length_b   1.000
_cell.length_c   1.000
_cell.angle_alpha   90.00
_cell.angle_beta   90.00
_cell.angle_gamma   90.00
#
_symmetry.space_group_name_H-M   'P 1'
#
loop_
_entity.id
_entity.type
_entity.pdbx_description
1 polymer ?
#
loop_
_entity_poly.entity_id
_entity_poly.type
_entity_poly.pdbx_seq_one_letter_code
_entity_poly.pdbx_strand_id
1 'polypeptide(L)'
;MAVPQDAEEPVCPENFRKSLKDGSFTVPDITTKVYKEECTYCFRTPFFAGGLFVCLKTYACFCFTHVGLYAEQSGNTLFLHISSKKARLDF
;
A
#
# COMPACT_ATOMS: atom_id res chain seq x y z
N MET A 1 12.83 -7.68 -11.88
CA MET A 1 12.74 -9.02 -11.24
C MET A 1 11.35 -9.10 -10.60
N ALA A 2 10.57 -10.13 -10.92
CA ALA A 2 9.22 -10.28 -10.38
C ALA A 2 9.32 -10.72 -8.91
N VAL A 3 8.72 -9.95 -8.01
CA VAL A 3 8.59 -10.34 -6.60
C VAL A 3 7.67 -11.56 -6.53
N PRO A 4 8.14 -12.72 -6.03
CA PRO A 4 7.34 -13.93 -5.96
C PRO A 4 6.09 -13.71 -5.09
N GLN A 5 4.94 -14.18 -5.59
CA GLN A 5 3.61 -13.94 -5.00
C GLN A 5 3.40 -14.65 -3.64
N ASP A 6 4.31 -15.56 -3.26
CA ASP A 6 4.25 -16.33 -2.02
C ASP A 6 5.36 -15.97 -1.01
N ALA A 7 6.17 -14.95 -1.31
CA ALA A 7 7.14 -14.40 -0.36
C ALA A 7 6.45 -13.34 0.51
N GLU A 8 5.60 -13.78 1.43
CA GLU A 8 5.40 -13.03 2.67
C GLU A 8 6.73 -13.08 3.43
N GLU A 9 7.70 -12.23 3.06
CA GLU A 9 8.85 -12.01 3.93
C GLU A 9 8.30 -11.63 5.31
N PRO A 10 8.75 -12.30 6.39
CA PRO A 10 8.28 -11.96 7.72
C PRO A 10 8.66 -10.51 7.96
N VAL A 11 7.66 -9.62 7.94
CA VAL A 11 7.85 -8.22 8.31
C VAL A 11 8.48 -8.25 9.69
N CYS A 12 9.79 -7.98 9.78
CA CYS A 12 10.48 -7.93 11.07
C CYS A 12 9.74 -6.90 11.93
N PRO A 13 8.98 -7.33 12.95
CA PRO A 13 7.99 -6.47 13.58
C PRO A 13 8.65 -5.28 14.27
N GLU A 14 9.93 -5.38 14.63
CA GLU A 14 10.68 -4.32 15.28
C GLU A 14 10.94 -3.11 14.38
N ASN A 15 11.33 -3.32 13.12
CA ASN A 15 11.58 -2.23 12.18
C ASN A 15 10.28 -1.50 11.84
N PHE A 16 9.19 -2.26 11.64
CA PHE A 16 7.86 -1.70 11.40
C PHE A 16 7.38 -0.87 12.61
N ARG A 17 7.50 -1.40 13.83
CA ARG A 17 7.12 -0.71 15.06
C ARG A 17 7.95 0.55 15.30
N LYS A 18 9.25 0.53 14.96
CA LYS A 18 10.11 1.71 15.06
C LYS A 18 9.64 2.81 14.11
N SER A 19 9.41 2.49 12.83
CA SER A 19 8.92 3.48 11.86
C SER A 19 7.56 4.07 12.22
N LEU A 20 6.66 3.27 12.81
CA LEU A 20 5.39 3.77 13.33
C LEU A 20 5.58 4.72 14.53
N LYS A 21 6.46 4.37 15.48
CA LYS A 21 6.74 5.21 16.66
C LYS A 21 7.45 6.51 16.30
N ASP A 22 8.35 6.47 15.33
CA ASP A 22 9.10 7.63 14.85
C ASP A 22 8.21 8.60 14.04
N GLY A 23 6.94 8.25 13.79
CA GLY A 23 5.97 9.15 13.18
C GLY A 23 6.31 9.53 11.75
N SER A 24 6.90 8.60 10.98
CA SER A 24 7.32 8.86 9.58
C SER A 24 6.15 8.94 8.59
N PHE A 25 4.94 9.20 9.07
CA PHE A 25 3.72 9.38 8.28
C PHE A 25 2.91 10.57 8.80
N THR A 26 2.06 11.12 7.93
CA THR A 26 1.16 12.22 8.27
C THR A 26 -0.30 11.76 8.23
N VAL A 27 -1.12 12.29 9.11
CA VAL A 27 -2.58 12.08 9.04
C VAL A 27 -3.13 13.05 7.99
N PRO A 28 -3.84 12.56 6.95
CA PRO A 28 -4.41 13.43 5.93
C PRO A 28 -5.52 14.31 6.52
N ASP A 29 -5.61 15.54 6.06
CA ASP A 29 -6.73 16.45 6.37
C ASP A 29 -7.79 16.40 5.26
N ILE A 30 -8.92 17.10 5.44
CA ILE A 30 -10.01 17.14 4.47
C ILE A 30 -9.59 17.64 3.08
N THR A 31 -8.55 18.46 3.00
CA THR A 31 -8.01 18.96 1.71
C THR A 31 -6.99 18.03 1.08
N THR A 32 -6.51 17.03 1.79
CA THR A 32 -5.44 16.13 1.33
C THR A 32 -5.98 15.16 0.29
N LYS A 33 -5.38 15.14 -0.90
CA LYS A 33 -5.73 14.19 -1.95
C LYS A 33 -5.12 12.82 -1.62
N VAL A 34 -5.99 11.85 -1.40
CA VAL A 34 -5.61 10.44 -1.20
C VAL A 34 -6.04 9.64 -2.41
N TYR A 35 -5.07 9.17 -3.20
CA TYR A 35 -5.33 8.35 -4.37
C TYR A 35 -5.45 6.90 -3.90
N LYS A 36 -6.67 6.36 -3.76
CA LYS A 36 -6.89 4.99 -3.24
C LYS A 36 -7.74 4.09 -4.15
N GLU A 37 -8.19 4.63 -5.28
CA GLU A 37 -9.12 3.94 -6.17
C GLU A 37 -8.39 3.03 -7.17
N GLU A 38 -7.20 3.44 -7.63
CA GLU A 38 -6.44 2.73 -8.65
C GLU A 38 -4.92 2.92 -8.51
N CYS A 39 -4.15 2.01 -9.10
CA CYS A 39 -2.70 2.12 -9.19
C CYS A 39 -2.28 3.18 -10.22
N THR A 40 -1.39 4.09 -9.80
CA THR A 40 -0.84 5.19 -10.63
C THR A 40 -0.23 4.74 -11.96
N TYR A 41 0.31 3.51 -12.05
CA TYR A 41 1.00 3.02 -13.24
C TYR A 41 0.15 2.18 -14.19
N CYS A 42 -0.86 1.47 -13.68
CA CYS A 42 -1.54 0.42 -14.45
C CYS A 42 -3.04 0.31 -14.19
N PHE A 43 -3.64 1.27 -13.48
CA PHE A 43 -5.08 1.38 -13.28
C PHE A 43 -5.74 0.13 -12.63
N ARG A 44 -4.95 -0.75 -11.99
CA ARG A 44 -5.48 -1.85 -11.18
C ARG A 44 -6.22 -1.28 -9.99
N THR A 45 -7.36 -1.88 -9.64
CA THR A 45 -8.26 -1.44 -8.56
C THR A 45 -8.08 -2.32 -7.30
N PRO A 46 -8.64 -1.96 -6.13
CA PRO A 46 -8.48 -2.78 -4.92
C PRO A 46 -9.18 -4.14 -4.98
N PHE A 47 -9.98 -4.39 -6.02
CA PHE A 47 -10.57 -5.70 -6.32
C PHE A 47 -9.61 -6.65 -7.03
N PHE A 48 -8.48 -6.15 -7.53
CA PHE A 48 -7.48 -6.98 -8.19
C PHE A 48 -6.71 -7.83 -7.17
N ALA A 49 -6.22 -9.00 -7.61
CA ALA A 49 -5.43 -9.88 -6.76
C ALA A 49 -4.17 -9.17 -6.22
N GLY A 50 -3.95 -9.25 -4.91
CA GLY A 50 -2.87 -8.53 -4.22
C GLY A 50 -3.24 -7.12 -3.74
N GLY A 51 -4.42 -6.60 -4.10
CA GLY A 51 -4.91 -5.30 -3.61
C GLY A 51 -4.05 -4.10 -4.04
N LEU A 52 -4.17 -3.02 -3.28
CA LEU A 52 -3.50 -1.75 -3.48
C LEU A 52 -2.74 -1.31 -2.23
N PHE A 53 -1.64 -0.59 -2.43
CA PHE A 53 -0.74 -0.10 -1.39
C PHE A 53 -0.66 1.42 -1.49
N VAL A 54 -1.18 2.10 -0.47
CA VAL A 54 -1.17 3.56 -0.38
C VAL A 54 0.01 4.00 0.47
N CYS A 55 0.92 4.80 -0.08
CA CYS A 55 2.04 5.33 0.69
C CYS A 55 1.54 6.30 1.76
N LEU A 56 1.92 6.08 3.03
CA LEU A 56 1.45 6.91 4.15
C LEU A 56 2.11 8.31 4.22
N LYS A 57 3.08 8.58 3.35
CA LYS A 57 3.77 9.89 3.24
C LYS A 57 3.27 10.71 2.05
N THR A 58 3.01 10.08 0.91
CA THR A 58 2.65 10.78 -0.34
C THR A 58 1.21 10.55 -0.77
N TYR A 59 0.52 9.58 -0.18
CA TYR A 59 -0.85 9.16 -0.51
C TYR A 59 -1.05 8.72 -1.96
N ALA A 60 0.03 8.40 -2.67
CA ALA A 60 0.01 7.73 -3.96
C ALA A 60 -0.24 6.23 -3.79
N CYS A 61 -0.86 5.61 -4.79
CA CYS A 61 -1.30 4.22 -4.72
C CYS A 61 -0.69 3.34 -5.80
N PHE A 62 -0.27 2.15 -5.37
CA PHE A 62 0.47 1.19 -6.17
C PHE A 62 -0.12 -0.20 -6.02
N CYS A 63 -0.17 -0.97 -7.11
CA CYS A 63 -0.46 -2.40 -7.00
C CYS A 63 0.77 -3.15 -6.48
N PHE A 64 0.56 -4.41 -6.07
CA PHE A 64 1.62 -5.29 -5.54
C PHE A 64 2.88 -5.34 -6.41
N THR A 65 2.76 -5.32 -7.73
CA THR A 65 3.91 -5.35 -8.65
C THR A 65 4.71 -4.05 -8.73
N HIS A 66 4.11 -2.91 -8.37
CA HIS A 66 4.74 -1.59 -8.51
C HIS A 66 5.15 -0.97 -7.16
N VAL A 67 4.60 -1.45 -6.04
CA VAL A 67 4.94 -0.90 -4.72
C VAL A 67 6.42 -1.08 -4.38
N GLY A 68 7.01 -2.24 -4.71
CA GLY A 68 8.44 -2.49 -4.49
C GLY A 68 9.33 -1.52 -5.25
N LEU A 69 9.05 -1.33 -6.54
CA LEU A 69 9.77 -0.36 -7.37
C LEU A 69 9.68 1.06 -6.80
N TYR A 70 8.48 1.48 -6.35
CA TYR A 70 8.31 2.79 -5.74
C TYR A 70 9.02 2.93 -4.39
N ALA A 71 8.99 1.88 -3.56
CA ALA A 71 9.66 1.87 -2.26
C ALA A 71 11.19 2.01 -2.42
N GLU A 72 11.77 1.28 -3.36
CA GLU A 72 13.20 1.37 -3.71
C GLU A 72 13.59 2.77 -4.20
N GLN A 73 12.78 3.36 -5.07
CA GLN A 73 13.06 4.69 -5.65
C GLN A 73 12.86 5.84 -4.67
N SER A 74 11.83 5.76 -3.82
CA SER A 74 11.44 6.86 -2.93
C SER A 74 12.02 6.75 -1.52
N GLY A 75 12.50 5.58 -1.12
CA GLY A 75 12.90 5.27 0.24
C GLY A 75 11.73 5.19 1.23
N ASN A 76 10.48 5.25 0.75
CA ASN A 76 9.31 5.11 1.61
C ASN A 76 9.08 3.64 1.94
N THR A 77 8.91 3.34 3.22
CA THR A 77 8.78 1.96 3.72
C THR A 77 7.40 1.65 4.31
N LEU A 78 6.58 2.67 4.57
CA LEU A 78 5.26 2.53 5.18
C LEU A 78 4.14 2.70 4.16
N PHE A 79 3.34 1.65 3.99
CA PHE A 79 2.20 1.60 3.09
C PHE A 79 0.98 1.00 3.79
N LEU A 80 -0.19 1.55 3.49
CA LEU A 80 -1.47 0.97 3.85
C LEU A 80 -1.92 0.01 2.75
N HIS A 81 -2.06 -1.27 3.08
CA HIS A 81 -2.60 -2.28 2.17
C HIS A 81 -4.13 -2.29 2.22
N ILE A 82 -4.77 -2.05 1.08
CA ILE A 82 -6.22 -2.04 0.89
C ILE A 82 -6.58 -3.16 -0.09
N SER A 83 -7.45 -4.07 0.33
CA SER A 83 -8.04 -5.08 -0.55
C SER A 83 -9.55 -5.07 -0.40
N SER A 84 -10.27 -5.22 -1.51
CA SER A 84 -11.73 -5.23 -1.55
C SER A 84 -12.22 -6.54 -2.14
N LYS A 85 -13.26 -7.10 -1.52
CA LYS A 85 -13.92 -8.33 -1.98
C LYS A 85 -15.41 -8.08 -2.04
N LYS A 86 -16.07 -8.66 -3.05
CA LYS A 86 -17.53 -8.59 -3.14
C LYS A 86 -18.13 -9.47 -2.04
N ALA A 87 -18.77 -8.86 -1.05
CA ALA A 87 -19.60 -9.58 -0.08
C ALA A 87 -20.95 -9.93 -0.73
N ARG A 88 -21.44 -11.15 -0.51
CA ARG A 88 -22.87 -11.45 -0.70
C ARG A 88 -23.59 -11.03 0.57
N LEU A 89 -24.61 -10.19 0.43
CA LEU A 89 -25.53 -9.90 1.52
C LEU A 89 -26.63 -10.93 1.41
N ASP A 90 -26.61 -11.93 2.30
CA ASP A 90 -27.72 -12.86 2.44
C ASP A 90 -28.80 -12.13 3.27
N PHE A 91 -29.97 -11.90 2.66
CA PHE A 91 -31.15 -11.30 3.29
C PHE A 91 -32.17 -12.38 3.65
#